data_AF-A0A924LWM2-F1
#
_entry.id   AF-A0A924LWM2-F1
#
_cell.length_a   1.000
_cell.length_b   1.000
_cell.length_c   1.000
_cell.angle_alpha   90.00
_cell.angle_beta   90.00
_cell.angle_gamma   90.00
#
_symmetry.space_group_name_H-M   'P 1'
#
loop_
_entity.id
_entity.type
_entity.pdbx_description
1 polymer ?
#
loop_
_entity_poly.entity_id
_entity_poly.type
_entity_poly.pdbx_seq_one_letter_code
_entity_poly.pdbx_strand_id
1 'polypeptide(L)'
;YTVRAKVSEVVLAASACRTGVTEAIQTSNGVDVSAALPLACTVTPTKFVTSGSASANGVITIVASQANLTQLTALTNTLTLTPVQTGTTAVVGTTDGGKTIAGWACGTTSATTIAGATTILSKYLPSSCRGTYP
;
A
#
# COMPACT_ATOMS: atom_id res chain seq x y z
N TYR A 1 9.83 -20.41 9.92
CA TYR A 1 9.50 -19.06 9.41
C TYR A 1 8.08 -18.71 9.86
N THR A 2 7.93 -17.67 10.69
CA THR A 2 6.63 -17.31 11.27
C THR A 2 5.73 -16.65 10.23
N VAL A 3 4.42 -16.63 10.47
CA VAL A 3 3.45 -15.93 9.59
C VAL A 3 3.85 -14.47 9.39
N ARG A 4 4.31 -13.80 10.45
CA ARG A 4 4.78 -12.41 10.40
C ARG A 4 5.99 -12.22 9.48
N ALA A 5 6.92 -13.16 9.48
CA ALA A 5 8.05 -13.11 8.57
C ALA A 5 7.57 -13.22 7.11
N LYS A 6 6.66 -14.16 6.80
CA LYS A 6 6.06 -14.29 5.46
C LYS A 6 5.31 -13.06 5.00
N VAL A 7 4.57 -12.42 5.90
CA VAL A 7 3.85 -11.18 5.59
C VAL A 7 4.82 -10.01 5.37
N SER A 8 6.04 -10.06 5.91
CA SER A 8 7.06 -9.04 5.61
C SER A 8 7.51 -9.08 4.15
N GLU A 9 7.48 -10.25 3.49
CA GLU A 9 7.69 -10.37 2.04
C GLU A 9 6.55 -9.73 1.24
N VAL A 10 5.31 -9.80 1.75
CA VAL A 10 4.15 -9.14 1.14
C VAL A 10 4.30 -7.61 1.23
N VAL A 11 4.78 -7.10 2.37
CA VAL A 11 5.11 -5.68 2.54
C VAL A 11 6.27 -5.26 1.61
N LEU A 12 7.29 -6.12 1.47
CA LEU A 12 8.43 -5.85 0.60
C LEU A 12 7.98 -5.73 -0.87
N ALA A 13 7.07 -6.59 -1.34
CA ALA A 13 6.53 -6.53 -2.69
C ALA A 13 5.80 -5.21 -3.01
N ALA A 14 5.26 -4.52 -2.00
CA ALA A 14 4.67 -3.19 -2.18
C ALA A 14 5.70 -2.08 -2.41
N SER A 15 6.98 -2.32 -2.14
CA SER A 15 8.02 -1.28 -2.11
C SER A 15 8.29 -0.68 -3.49
N ALA A 16 8.26 -1.49 -4.55
CA ALA A 16 8.41 -0.99 -5.92
C ALA A 16 7.30 0.00 -6.28
N CYS A 17 6.04 -0.33 -5.95
CA CYS A 17 4.93 0.58 -6.15
C CYS A 17 5.03 1.85 -5.31
N ARG A 18 5.55 1.78 -4.07
CA ARG A 18 5.75 2.97 -3.25
C ARG A 18 6.70 3.96 -3.92
N THR A 19 7.82 3.47 -4.44
CA THR A 19 8.78 4.31 -5.17
C THR A 19 8.13 4.91 -6.40
N GLY A 20 7.53 4.09 -7.27
CA GLY A 20 6.93 4.57 -8.51
C GLY A 20 5.79 5.57 -8.30
N VAL A 21 4.89 5.31 -7.35
CA VAL A 21 3.81 6.25 -6.99
C VAL A 21 4.39 7.56 -6.44
N THR A 22 5.42 7.49 -5.60
CA THR A 22 6.07 8.70 -5.06
C THR A 22 6.70 9.54 -6.18
N GLU A 23 7.42 8.91 -7.10
CA GLU A 23 8.03 9.58 -8.26
C GLU A 23 6.96 10.19 -9.17
N ALA A 24 5.90 9.44 -9.49
CA ALA A 24 4.81 9.92 -10.34
C ALA A 24 4.12 11.16 -9.76
N ILE A 25 3.98 11.24 -8.43
CA ILE A 25 3.43 12.43 -7.78
C ILE A 25 4.44 13.57 -7.79
N GLN A 26 5.65 13.34 -7.26
CA GLN A 26 6.61 14.43 -6.99
C GLN A 26 7.24 15.02 -8.25
N THR A 27 7.32 14.28 -9.35
CA THR A 27 7.89 14.76 -10.62
C THR A 27 6.86 15.35 -11.58
N SER A 28 5.56 15.27 -11.25
CA SER A 28 4.50 15.76 -12.12
C SER A 28 4.51 17.29 -12.23
N ASN A 29 4.36 17.80 -13.46
CA ASN A 29 4.15 19.22 -13.75
C ASN A 29 2.66 19.63 -13.66
N GLY A 30 1.75 18.66 -13.56
CA GLY A 30 0.31 18.87 -13.42
C GLY A 30 -0.21 18.40 -12.07
N VAL A 31 -1.30 19.02 -11.59
CA VAL A 31 -1.92 18.65 -10.31
C VAL A 31 -2.68 17.32 -10.37
N ASP A 32 -3.16 16.93 -11.55
CA ASP A 32 -3.84 15.65 -11.77
C ASP A 32 -2.85 14.60 -12.28
N VAL A 33 -2.57 13.62 -11.43
CA VAL A 33 -1.76 12.42 -11.69
C VAL A 33 -2.60 11.14 -11.61
N SER A 34 -3.91 11.25 -11.45
CA SER A 34 -4.80 10.12 -11.15
C SER A 34 -4.74 8.98 -12.17
N ALA A 35 -4.49 9.30 -13.45
CA ALA A 35 -4.28 8.32 -14.52
C ALA A 35 -2.89 7.68 -14.51
N ALA A 36 -1.87 8.38 -14.01
CA ALA A 36 -0.48 7.90 -13.97
C ALA A 36 -0.21 6.97 -12.78
N LEU A 37 -0.86 7.21 -11.63
CA LEU A 37 -0.60 6.46 -10.39
C LEU A 37 -0.84 4.94 -10.50
N PRO A 38 -1.90 4.45 -11.17
CA PRO A 38 -2.08 3.02 -11.40
C PRO A 38 -0.98 2.40 -12.28
N LEU A 39 -0.46 3.17 -13.25
CA LEU A 39 0.58 2.72 -14.17
C LEU A 39 1.98 2.73 -13.53
N ALA A 40 2.17 3.57 -12.50
CA ALA A 40 3.41 3.67 -11.75
C ALA A 40 3.61 2.52 -10.74
N CYS A 41 2.63 1.63 -10.59
CA CYS A 41 2.71 0.48 -9.71
C CYS A 41 2.78 -0.82 -10.50
N THR A 42 3.94 -1.46 -10.47
CA THR A 42 4.15 -2.80 -11.02
C THR A 42 4.41 -3.79 -9.89
N VAL A 43 3.55 -4.80 -9.76
CA VAL A 43 3.71 -5.89 -8.79
C VAL A 43 3.87 -7.19 -9.55
N THR A 44 5.05 -7.80 -9.42
CA THR A 44 5.28 -9.15 -9.92
C THR A 44 4.83 -10.17 -8.87
N PRO A 45 3.97 -11.14 -9.22
CA PRO A 45 3.59 -12.22 -8.31
C PRO A 45 4.82 -12.96 -7.79
N THR A 46 4.77 -13.34 -6.51
CA THR A 46 5.83 -14.10 -5.85
C THR A 46 5.22 -15.29 -5.13
N LYS A 47 6.05 -16.08 -4.43
CA LYS A 47 5.55 -17.18 -3.59
C LYS A 47 4.50 -16.72 -2.57
N PHE A 48 4.61 -15.50 -2.04
CA PHE A 48 3.70 -15.00 -1.00
C PHE A 48 2.72 -13.94 -1.50
N VAL A 49 2.82 -13.52 -2.76
CA VAL A 49 2.01 -12.44 -3.36
C VAL A 49 1.34 -12.94 -4.62
N THR A 50 0.02 -12.85 -4.66
CA THR A 50 -0.78 -13.21 -5.84
C THR A 50 -0.81 -12.07 -6.85
N SER A 51 -1.01 -10.84 -6.38
CA SER A 51 -1.11 -9.65 -7.24
C SER A 51 -0.96 -8.37 -6.43
N GLY A 52 -0.88 -7.23 -7.12
CA GLY A 52 -1.08 -5.94 -6.51
C GLY A 52 -1.27 -4.83 -7.54
N SER A 53 -1.75 -3.69 -7.09
CA SER A 53 -2.07 -2.52 -7.92
C SER A 53 -2.05 -1.25 -7.08
N ALA A 54 -2.05 -0.09 -7.75
CA ALA A 54 -2.31 1.20 -7.13
C ALA A 54 -3.62 1.80 -7.65
N SER A 55 -4.32 2.54 -6.79
CA SER A 55 -5.51 3.28 -7.17
C SER A 55 -5.17 4.61 -7.84
N ALA A 56 -6.20 5.31 -8.33
CA ALA A 56 -6.11 6.68 -8.82
C ALA A 56 -5.65 7.70 -7.76
N ASN A 57 -5.62 7.33 -6.47
CA ASN A 57 -5.06 8.13 -5.38
C ASN A 57 -3.71 7.58 -4.87
N GLY A 58 -3.12 6.62 -5.58
CA GLY A 58 -1.83 6.03 -5.22
C GLY A 58 -1.90 5.04 -4.06
N VAL A 59 -3.10 4.65 -3.60
CA VAL A 59 -3.25 3.62 -2.57
C VAL A 59 -2.84 2.28 -3.16
N ILE A 60 -1.76 1.70 -2.63
CA ILE A 60 -1.23 0.42 -3.06
C ILE A 60 -1.98 -0.69 -2.35
N THR A 61 -2.44 -1.68 -3.09
CA THR A 61 -3.12 -2.87 -2.59
C THR A 61 -2.35 -4.10 -3.03
N ILE A 62 -1.91 -4.92 -2.08
CA ILE A 62 -1.26 -6.20 -2.34
C ILE A 62 -2.15 -7.34 -1.85
N VAL A 63 -2.33 -8.35 -2.69
CA VAL A 63 -3.08 -9.57 -2.38
C VAL A 63 -2.10 -10.69 -2.06
N ALA A 64 -2.14 -11.18 -0.83
CA ALA A 64 -1.28 -12.25 -0.35
C ALA A 64 -1.78 -13.64 -0.80
N SER A 65 -0.82 -14.55 -1.06
CA SER A 65 -1.08 -15.91 -1.53
C SER A 65 -1.59 -16.81 -0.40
N GLN A 66 -2.88 -17.13 -0.41
CA GLN A 66 -3.50 -18.04 0.56
C GLN A 66 -2.92 -19.46 0.52
N ALA A 67 -2.46 -19.91 -0.66
CA ALA A 67 -1.82 -21.22 -0.82
C ALA A 67 -0.51 -21.34 -0.01
N ASN A 68 0.22 -20.24 0.16
CA ASN A 68 1.52 -20.21 0.86
C ASN A 68 1.42 -19.58 2.27
N LEU A 69 0.31 -18.91 2.56
CA LEU A 69 -0.07 -18.27 3.82
C LEU A 69 -1.43 -18.81 4.30
N THR A 70 -1.45 -20.08 4.71
CA THR A 70 -2.69 -20.81 5.07
C THR A 70 -3.46 -20.23 6.27
N GLN A 71 -2.89 -19.26 6.98
CA GLN A 71 -3.56 -18.52 8.05
C GLN A 71 -4.45 -17.38 7.54
N LEU A 72 -4.34 -17.05 6.24
CA LEU A 72 -5.14 -16.02 5.58
C LEU A 72 -6.22 -16.69 4.73
N THR A 73 -7.34 -15.99 4.58
CA THR A 73 -8.48 -16.36 3.74
C THR A 73 -8.68 -15.32 2.64
N ALA A 74 -9.59 -15.58 1.70
CA ALA A 74 -9.94 -14.63 0.65
C ALA A 74 -10.48 -13.29 1.18
N LEU A 75 -10.93 -13.26 2.43
CA LEU A 75 -11.42 -12.06 3.11
C LEU A 75 -10.35 -11.39 3.97
N THR A 76 -9.19 -12.03 4.20
CA THR A 76 -8.17 -11.59 5.16
C THR A 76 -6.75 -11.57 4.59
N ASN A 77 -6.61 -11.52 3.26
CA ASN A 77 -5.33 -11.59 2.56
C ASN A 77 -4.92 -10.28 1.88
N THR A 78 -5.56 -9.15 2.19
CA THR A 78 -5.24 -7.86 1.59
C THR A 78 -4.37 -7.00 2.50
N LEU A 79 -3.32 -6.41 1.94
CA LEU A 79 -2.50 -5.37 2.55
C LEU A 79 -2.65 -4.07 1.76
N THR A 80 -2.81 -2.93 2.45
CA THR A 80 -2.80 -1.61 1.82
C THR A 80 -1.72 -0.69 2.35
N LEU A 81 -1.15 0.13 1.47
CA LEU A 81 -0.28 1.25 1.80
C LEU A 81 -0.86 2.52 1.19
N THR A 82 -1.20 3.49 2.04
CA THR A 82 -1.80 4.77 1.64
C THR A 82 -0.72 5.85 1.66
N PRO A 83 -0.47 6.56 0.55
CA PRO A 83 0.46 7.68 0.53
C PRO A 83 -0.15 8.87 1.31
N VAL A 84 0.69 9.52 2.09
CA VAL A 84 0.32 10.63 2.98
C VAL A 84 1.04 11.88 2.51
N GLN A 85 0.28 12.92 2.21
CA GLN A 85 0.80 14.19 1.74
C GLN A 85 1.43 14.96 2.92
N THR A 86 0.65 15.18 3.99
CA THR A 86 1.06 15.88 5.21
C THR A 86 0.19 15.46 6.38
N GLY A 87 0.75 15.43 7.60
CA GLY A 87 0.02 15.02 8.81
C GLY A 87 -0.71 13.70 8.60
N THR A 88 -2.03 13.68 8.72
CA THR A 88 -2.88 12.51 8.43
C THR A 88 -3.67 12.63 7.12
N THR A 89 -3.33 13.58 6.26
CA THR A 89 -3.99 13.82 4.97
C THR A 89 -3.43 12.88 3.92
N ALA A 90 -4.26 11.94 3.46
CA ALA A 90 -3.95 11.08 2.32
C ALA A 90 -3.83 11.89 1.02
N VAL A 91 -3.01 11.41 0.09
CA VAL A 91 -2.91 11.97 -1.26
C VAL A 91 -4.24 11.85 -2.01
N VAL A 92 -4.56 12.89 -2.76
CA VAL A 92 -5.64 12.93 -3.75
C VAL A 92 -5.03 13.07 -5.14
N GLY A 93 -5.15 12.03 -5.96
CA GLY A 93 -4.45 11.97 -7.25
C GLY A 93 -4.86 13.06 -8.24
N THR A 94 -6.06 13.63 -8.13
CA THR A 94 -6.53 14.69 -9.02
C THR A 94 -5.99 16.08 -8.66
N THR A 95 -5.40 16.26 -7.47
CA THR A 95 -5.01 17.60 -6.96
C THR A 95 -3.61 17.69 -6.38
N ASP A 96 -2.93 16.56 -6.16
CA ASP A 96 -1.66 16.51 -5.41
C ASP A 96 -0.44 16.22 -6.26
N GLY A 97 -0.56 16.15 -7.58
CA GLY A 97 0.60 16.15 -8.47
C GLY A 97 1.53 17.34 -8.21
N GLY A 98 2.82 17.07 -8.17
CA GLY A 98 3.88 18.03 -7.82
C GLY A 98 4.06 18.28 -6.32
N LYS A 99 3.22 17.69 -5.44
CA LYS A 99 3.34 17.86 -3.98
C LYS A 99 4.27 16.85 -3.35
N THR A 100 4.78 17.19 -2.18
CA THR A 100 5.63 16.31 -1.36
C THR A 100 4.82 15.21 -0.70
N ILE A 101 5.45 14.06 -0.49
CA ILE A 101 4.87 12.91 0.24
C ILE A 101 5.57 12.83 1.59
N ALA A 102 4.85 13.13 2.68
CA ALA A 102 5.37 13.04 4.05
C ALA A 102 5.60 11.59 4.51
N GLY A 103 4.86 10.63 3.95
CA GLY A 103 5.13 9.22 4.21
C GLY A 103 4.06 8.28 3.70
N TRP A 104 4.05 7.07 4.26
CA TRP A 104 3.17 5.98 3.85
C TRP A 104 2.53 5.29 5.06
N ALA A 105 1.20 5.32 5.14
CA ALA A 105 0.44 4.60 6.14
C ALA A 105 0.25 3.15 5.71
N CYS A 106 0.85 2.22 6.43
CA CYS A 106 0.88 0.80 6.08
C CYS A 106 -0.03 -0.01 7.00
N GLY A 107 -0.85 -0.88 6.44
CA GLY A 107 -1.74 -1.76 7.21
C GLY A 107 -3.00 -1.05 7.73
N THR A 108 -3.37 0.06 7.12
CA THR A 108 -4.55 0.86 7.48
C THR A 108 -5.85 0.18 7.07
N THR A 109 -6.89 0.37 7.86
CA THR A 109 -8.25 -0.16 7.64
C THR A 109 -9.22 1.01 7.47
N SER A 110 -10.50 0.73 7.29
CA SER A 110 -11.52 1.79 7.27
C SER A 110 -11.68 2.49 8.62
N ALA A 111 -11.19 1.90 9.71
CA ALA A 111 -11.29 2.44 11.06
C ALA A 111 -10.03 3.21 11.51
N THR A 112 -8.96 3.24 10.72
CA THR A 112 -7.75 4.01 11.04
C THR A 112 -7.90 5.48 10.63
N THR A 113 -7.12 6.37 11.26
CA THR A 113 -7.11 7.83 10.99
C THR A 113 -6.88 8.14 9.51
N ILE A 114 -5.97 7.39 8.90
CA ILE A 114 -5.74 7.38 7.46
C ILE A 114 -6.44 6.14 6.93
N ALA A 115 -7.45 6.33 6.08
CA ALA A 115 -8.26 5.23 5.58
C ALA A 115 -7.43 4.27 4.69
N GLY A 116 -7.70 2.98 4.85
CA GLY A 116 -7.19 1.90 4.00
C GLY A 116 -8.15 0.72 3.93
N ALA A 117 -7.72 -0.35 3.29
CA ALA A 117 -8.53 -1.56 3.11
C ALA A 117 -7.75 -2.84 3.47
N THR A 118 -6.77 -2.73 4.38
CA THR A 118 -6.03 -3.89 4.88
C THR A 118 -6.99 -4.83 5.60
N THR A 119 -6.96 -6.11 5.24
CA THR A 119 -7.73 -7.16 5.88
C THR A 119 -6.86 -8.20 6.58
N ILE A 120 -5.56 -8.22 6.31
CA ILE A 120 -4.61 -9.00 7.10
C ILE A 120 -4.64 -8.50 8.55
N LEU A 121 -4.90 -9.40 9.49
CA LEU A 121 -4.96 -9.06 10.91
C LEU A 121 -3.63 -8.51 11.42
N SER A 122 -3.68 -7.46 12.25
CA SER A 122 -2.51 -6.77 12.81
C SER A 122 -1.49 -7.68 13.51
N LYS A 123 -1.94 -8.79 14.11
CA LYS A 123 -1.07 -9.79 14.75
C LYS A 123 -0.08 -10.44 13.76
N TYR A 124 -0.47 -10.53 12.49
CA TYR A 124 0.35 -11.08 11.39
C TYR A 124 1.18 -10.02 10.67
N LEU A 125 0.87 -8.74 10.84
CA LEU A 125 1.64 -7.65 10.24
C LEU A 125 2.94 -7.38 11.04
N PRO A 126 4.04 -6.99 10.35
CA PRO A 126 5.22 -6.44 11.02
C PRO A 126 4.84 -5.16 11.77
N SER A 127 5.62 -4.82 12.81
CA SER A 127 5.32 -3.67 13.68
C SER A 127 5.14 -2.36 12.92
N SER A 128 5.95 -2.13 11.89
CA SER A 128 5.91 -0.94 11.02
C SER A 128 4.67 -0.84 10.13
N CYS A 129 3.81 -1.85 10.11
CA CYS A 129 2.68 -1.93 9.19
C CYS A 129 1.39 -2.35 9.91
N ARG A 130 1.17 -1.89 11.15
CA ARG A 130 -0.03 -2.22 11.92
C ARG A 130 -1.13 -1.16 11.87
N GLY A 131 -1.13 -0.31 10.84
CA GLY A 131 -2.14 0.74 10.66
C GLY A 131 -1.93 1.98 11.54
N THR A 132 -0.78 2.08 12.22
CA THR A 132 -0.36 3.29 12.94
C THR A 132 0.51 4.14 12.04
N TYR A 133 0.10 5.37 11.78
CA TYR A 133 0.91 6.41 11.15
C TYR A 133 1.08 7.54 12.18
N PRO A 134 2.32 8.07 12.37
CA PRO A 134 2.59 9.09 13.38
C PRO A 134 1.87 10.42 13.11
#